data_AF-A0A191HX34-F1
#
_entry.id   AF-A0A191HX34-F1
#
_cell.length_a   1.000
_cell.length_b   1.000
_cell.length_c   1.000
_cell.angle_alpha   90.00
_cell.angle_beta   90.00
_cell.angle_gamma   90.00
#
_symmetry.space_group_name_H-M   'P 1'
#
loop_
_entity.id
_entity.type
_entity.pdbx_description
1 polymer ?
#
loop_
_entity_poly.entity_id
_entity_poly.type
_entity_poly.pdbx_seq_one_letter_code
_entity_poly.pdbx_strand_id
1 'polypeptide(L)'
;MALWPKVRKGEEGQVFQFRELANVHFNSHLFYELSVLKGYEEPILKEIKKDSPAYMEAQRLLNILKYFDVLDDIWVPPFSLLREFIGMKEGK
;
A
#
# COMPACT_ATOMS: atom_id res chain seq x y z
N MET A 1 -7.37 14.56 -3.24
CA MET A 1 -6.02 14.68 -3.81
C MET A 1 -5.15 15.80 -3.21
N ALA A 2 -5.69 16.83 -2.54
CA ALA A 2 -4.88 17.97 -2.05
C ALA A 2 -3.93 17.68 -0.87
N LEU A 3 -4.08 16.55 -0.17
CA LEU A 3 -3.22 16.19 0.97
C LEU A 3 -1.86 15.63 0.52
N TRP A 4 -1.83 14.85 -0.56
CA TRP A 4 -0.64 14.15 -1.02
C TRP A 4 0.54 15.08 -1.36
N PRO A 5 0.34 16.23 -2.04
CA PRO A 5 1.42 17.20 -2.25
C PRO A 5 2.03 17.74 -0.95
N LYS A 6 1.23 17.88 0.13
CA LYS A 6 1.74 18.31 1.44
C LYS A 6 2.60 17.23 2.09
N VAL A 7 2.17 15.97 2.00
CA VAL A 7 2.95 14.80 2.47
C VAL A 7 4.29 14.74 1.73
N ARG A 8 4.26 14.82 0.39
CA ARG A 8 5.46 14.85 -0.46
C ARG A 8 6.44 15.97 -0.10
N LYS A 9 5.93 17.19 0.11
CA LYS A 9 6.77 18.32 0.53
C LYS A 9 7.43 18.08 1.89
N GLY A 10 6.71 17.46 2.84
CA GLY A 10 7.26 17.08 4.13
C GLY A 10 8.34 16.01 4.00
N GLU A 11 8.09 15.00 3.18
CA GLU A 11 9.03 13.93 2.86
C GLU A 11 10.33 14.48 2.25
N GLU A 12 10.23 15.37 1.25
CA GLU A 12 11.38 15.98 0.59
C GLU A 12 12.23 16.83 1.55
N GLY A 13 11.60 17.65 2.39
CA GLY A 13 12.32 18.55 3.29
C GLY A 13 12.86 17.91 4.58
N GLN A 14 12.24 16.84 5.07
CA GLN A 14 12.56 16.26 6.38
C GLN A 14 13.00 14.80 6.32
N VAL A 15 12.51 14.01 5.36
CA VAL A 15 12.86 12.58 5.28
C VAL A 15 14.02 12.38 4.30
N PHE A 16 13.85 12.77 3.04
CA PHE A 16 14.87 12.55 2.01
C PHE A 16 16.14 13.36 2.25
N GLN A 17 16.03 14.63 2.66
CA GLN A 17 17.18 15.50 2.89
C GLN A 17 18.12 14.95 3.97
N PHE A 18 17.58 14.35 5.03
CA PHE A 18 18.34 13.90 6.19
C PHE A 18 18.56 12.39 6.23
N ARG A 19 18.11 11.65 5.20
CA ARG A 19 18.19 10.19 5.16
C ARG A 19 19.62 9.69 5.32
N GLU A 20 20.60 10.27 4.62
CA GLU A 20 22.01 9.85 4.69
C GLU A 20 22.68 10.17 6.05
N LEU A 21 22.02 10.95 6.92
CA LEU A 21 22.47 11.22 8.28
C LEU A 21 21.87 10.26 9.31
N ALA A 22 20.96 9.36 8.90
CA ALA A 22 20.33 8.43 9.81
C ALA A 22 21.33 7.37 10.28
N ASN A 23 21.28 7.03 11.57
CA ASN A 23 22.17 6.02 12.14
C ASN A 23 21.88 4.60 11.59
N VAL A 24 20.62 4.34 11.22
CA VAL A 24 20.16 3.03 10.74
C VAL A 24 19.07 3.24 9.68
N HIS A 25 19.14 2.45 8.62
CA HIS A 25 18.10 2.35 7.60
C HIS A 25 17.49 0.96 7.68
N PHE A 26 16.16 0.87 7.83
CA PHE A 26 15.44 -0.39 7.85
C PHE A 26 14.32 -0.37 6.82
N ASN A 27 14.27 -1.40 5.98
CA ASN A 27 13.17 -1.61 5.05
C ASN A 27 12.29 -2.75 5.59
N SER A 28 11.08 -2.41 6.01
CA SER A 28 10.09 -3.37 6.50
C SER A 28 9.28 -4.04 5.39
N HIS A 29 9.53 -3.72 4.12
CA HIS A 29 8.74 -4.22 3.00
C HIS A 29 8.96 -5.72 2.77
N LEU A 30 7.86 -6.45 2.62
CA LEU A 30 7.85 -7.87 2.29
C LEU A 30 7.31 -8.10 0.87
N PHE A 31 7.96 -9.00 0.11
CA PHE A 31 7.63 -9.25 -1.30
C PHE A 31 6.19 -9.69 -1.55
N TYR A 32 5.54 -10.30 -0.56
CA TYR A 32 4.18 -10.84 -0.69
C TYR A 32 3.07 -9.82 -0.35
N GLU A 33 3.42 -8.60 0.10
CA GLU A 33 2.43 -7.61 0.55
C GLU A 33 1.40 -7.29 -0.52
N LEU A 34 1.84 -7.06 -1.77
CA LEU A 34 0.94 -6.76 -2.89
C LEU A 34 0.02 -7.93 -3.24
N SER A 35 0.49 -9.18 -3.06
CA SER A 35 -0.32 -10.38 -3.29
C SER A 35 -1.45 -10.51 -2.25
N VAL A 36 -1.17 -10.11 -1.00
CA VAL A 36 -2.19 -10.06 0.06
C VAL A 36 -3.15 -8.90 -0.18
N LEU A 37 -2.63 -7.68 -0.42
CA LEU A 37 -3.43 -6.48 -0.64
C LEU A 37 -4.37 -6.63 -1.82
N LYS A 38 -3.94 -7.31 -2.90
CA LYS A 38 -4.77 -7.56 -4.08
C LYS A 38 -6.15 -8.12 -3.74
N GLY A 39 -6.24 -9.06 -2.78
CA GLY A 39 -7.51 -9.66 -2.38
C GLY A 39 -8.52 -8.64 -1.81
N TYR A 40 -8.03 -7.56 -1.21
CA TYR A 40 -8.83 -6.49 -0.62
C TYR A 40 -9.03 -5.33 -1.60
N GLU A 41 -7.98 -4.91 -2.31
CA GLU A 41 -7.97 -3.72 -3.15
C GLU A 41 -8.63 -3.92 -4.52
N GLU A 42 -8.43 -5.08 -5.15
CA GLU A 42 -8.96 -5.36 -6.48
C GLU A 42 -10.49 -5.19 -6.59
N PRO A 43 -11.33 -5.70 -5.67
CA PRO A 43 -12.77 -5.45 -5.72
C PRO A 43 -13.11 -3.97 -5.56
N ILE A 44 -12.48 -3.27 -4.61
CA ILE A 44 -12.72 -1.84 -4.33
C ILE A 44 -12.36 -0.98 -5.56
N LEU A 45 -11.22 -1.26 -6.19
CA LEU A 45 -10.77 -0.53 -7.37
C LEU A 45 -11.68 -0.78 -8.58
N LYS A 46 -12.26 -1.98 -8.72
CA LYS A 46 -13.21 -2.31 -9.79
C LYS A 46 -14.57 -1.63 -9.64
N GLU A 47 -14.95 -1.23 -8.43
CA GLU A 47 -16.20 -0.49 -8.17
C GLU A 47 -16.14 0.97 -8.66
N ILE A 48 -14.93 1.50 -8.91
CA ILE A 48 -14.76 2.88 -9.36
C ILE A 48 -15.28 3.03 -10.79
N LYS A 49 -16.31 3.86 -10.94
CA LYS A 49 -16.99 4.14 -12.21
C LYS A 49 -16.14 5.04 -13.13
N LYS A 50 -16.39 4.93 -14.44
CA LYS A 50 -15.66 5.66 -15.51
C LYS A 50 -15.76 7.18 -15.44
N ASP A 51 -16.85 7.69 -14.87
CA ASP A 51 -17.11 9.12 -14.65
C ASP A 51 -16.39 9.68 -13.41
N SER A 52 -15.81 8.82 -12.57
CA SER A 52 -15.02 9.24 -11.43
C SER A 52 -13.70 9.88 -11.87
N PRO A 53 -13.28 11.02 -11.28
CA PRO A 53 -11.96 11.59 -11.53
C PRO A 53 -10.82 10.66 -11.09
N ALA A 54 -11.09 9.65 -10.26
CA ALA A 54 -10.11 8.65 -9.83
C ALA A 54 -10.03 7.43 -10.77
N TYR A 55 -10.86 7.33 -11.81
CA TYR A 55 -10.95 6.13 -12.64
C TYR A 55 -9.62 5.76 -13.31
N MET A 56 -8.92 6.74 -13.89
CA MET A 56 -7.62 6.49 -14.52
C MET A 56 -6.58 5.94 -13.54
N GLU A 57 -6.59 6.48 -12.31
CA GLU A 57 -5.68 6.02 -11.26
C GLU A 57 -6.06 4.61 -10.78
N ALA A 58 -7.35 4.31 -10.67
CA ALA A 58 -7.83 2.97 -10.33
C ALA A 58 -7.39 1.93 -11.38
N GLN A 59 -7.50 2.24 -12.67
CA GLN A 59 -7.02 1.36 -13.75
C GLN A 59 -5.51 1.18 -13.71
N ARG A 60 -4.74 2.24 -13.38
CA ARG A 60 -3.29 2.15 -13.20
C ARG A 60 -2.91 1.19 -12.08
N LEU A 61 -3.58 1.27 -10.93
CA LEU A 61 -3.36 0.37 -9.79
C LEU A 61 -3.77 -1.07 -10.13
N LEU A 62 -4.93 -1.28 -10.75
CA LEU A 62 -5.36 -2.60 -11.21
C LEU A 62 -4.35 -3.25 -12.18
N ASN A 63 -3.76 -2.46 -13.08
CA ASN A 63 -2.73 -2.96 -13.98
C ASN A 63 -1.46 -3.40 -13.26
N ILE A 64 -1.08 -2.75 -12.15
CA ILE A 64 0.03 -3.19 -11.30
C ILE A 64 -0.34 -4.50 -10.61
N LEU A 65 -1.52 -4.57 -10.00
CA LEU A 65 -2.01 -5.76 -9.28
C LEU A 65 -2.20 -6.99 -10.19
N LYS A 66 -2.33 -6.80 -11.50
CA LYS A 66 -2.45 -7.89 -12.48
C LYS A 66 -1.26 -8.86 -12.46
N TYR A 67 -0.08 -8.39 -12.07
CA TYR A 67 1.15 -9.20 -12.05
C TYR A 67 1.33 -10.05 -10.79
N PHE A 68 0.42 -9.95 -9.81
CA PHE A 68 0.50 -10.66 -8.54
C PHE A 68 -0.64 -11.67 -8.42
N ASP A 69 -0.37 -12.84 -7.84
CA ASP A 69 -1.43 -13.76 -7.43
C ASP A 69 -2.04 -13.30 -6.11
N VAL A 70 -3.28 -13.72 -5.83
CA VAL A 70 -3.90 -13.45 -4.53
C VAL A 70 -3.31 -14.39 -3.49
N LEU A 71 -2.84 -13.83 -2.37
CA LEU A 71 -2.36 -14.60 -1.22
C LEU A 71 -3.26 -14.37 -0.01
N ASP A 72 -3.60 -15.45 0.70
CA ASP A 72 -4.38 -15.38 1.95
C ASP A 72 -3.58 -14.62 3.03
N ASP A 73 -4.24 -13.72 3.76
CA ASP A 73 -3.60 -12.95 4.82
C ASP A 73 -3.28 -13.77 6.09
N ILE A 74 -3.60 -15.07 6.14
CA ILE A 74 -3.14 -15.99 7.19
C ILE A 74 -1.61 -16.02 7.31
N TRP A 75 -0.90 -15.74 6.21
CA TRP A 75 0.57 -15.70 6.17
C TRP A 75 1.16 -14.41 6.72
N VAL A 76 0.33 -13.39 6.99
CA VAL A 76 0.79 -12.10 7.51
C VAL A 76 1.00 -12.20 9.03
N PRO A 77 2.21 -11.93 9.55
CA PRO A 77 2.45 -11.94 10.99
C PRO A 77 1.51 -10.99 11.75
N PRO A 78 1.12 -11.32 12.99
CA PRO A 78 0.20 -10.49 13.77
C PRO A 78 0.75 -9.09 14.09
N PHE A 79 2.07 -8.95 14.15
CA PHE A 79 2.77 -7.70 14.39
C PHE A 79 3.25 -7.01 13.10
N SER A 80 2.84 -7.48 11.92
CA SER A 80 3.18 -6.83 10.65
C SER A 80 2.47 -5.48 10.53
N LEU A 81 3.17 -4.45 10.06
CA LEU A 81 2.57 -3.15 9.72
C LEU A 81 1.45 -3.28 8.69
N LEU A 82 1.49 -4.31 7.83
CA LEU A 82 0.42 -4.58 6.87
C LEU A 82 -0.94 -4.79 7.55
N ARG A 83 -0.96 -5.27 8.81
CA ARG A 83 -2.18 -5.47 9.60
C ARG A 83 -2.93 -4.18 9.90
N GLU A 84 -2.28 -3.02 9.84
CA GLU A 84 -2.94 -1.71 9.96
C GLU A 84 -3.91 -1.44 8.79
N PHE A 85 -3.65 -2.06 7.63
CA PHE A 85 -4.44 -1.86 6.41
C PHE A 85 -5.50 -2.94 6.21
N ILE A 86 -5.16 -4.20 6.51
CA ILE A 86 -6.05 -5.36 6.25
C ILE A 86 -6.84 -5.81 7.49
N GLY A 87 -6.55 -5.22 8.66
CA GLY A 87 -7.16 -5.57 9.93
C GLY A 87 -6.46 -6.73 10.66
N MET A 88 -6.73 -6.85 11.96
CA MET A 88 -6.31 -7.98 12.78
C MET A 88 -7.32 -9.13 12.62
N LYS A 89 -6.84 -10.31 12.22
CA LYS A 89 -7.60 -11.55 12.45
C LYS A 89 -7.23 -12.03 13.85
N GLU A 90 -8.18 -12.00 14.78
CA GLU A 90 -8.02 -12.71 16.04
C GLU A 90 -7.76 -14.19 15.72
N GLY A 91 -6.70 -14.73 16.32
CA GLY A 91 -6.34 -16.14 16.14
C GLY A 91 -7.50 -17.03 16.57
N LYS A 92 -7.85 -17.99 15.72
CA LYS A 92 -8.50 -19.22 16.19
C LYS A 92 -7.47 -20.10 16.87
#